data_AF-A0A9D7ARG9-F1
#
_entry.id   AF-A0A9D7ARG9-F1
#
_cell.length_a   1.000
_cell.length_b   1.000
_cell.length_c   1.000
_cell.angle_alpha   90.00
_cell.angle_beta   90.00
_cell.angle_gamma   90.00
#
_symmetry.space_group_name_H-M   'P 1'
#
loop_
_entity.id
_entity.type
_entity.pdbx_description
1 polymer ?
#
loop_
_entity_poly.entity_id
_entity_poly.type
_entity_poly.pdbx_seq_one_letter_code
_entity_poly.pdbx_strand_id
1 'polypeptide(L)'
;MKYGLFIPLAATVFVASSFAQSRIYRCGNEYTNTVTEAQAKGCKLVEGGNVTVIQGGPRLSASKPGANGGQPGQKVDAAEQRSRDSDSRQILEAELKKAETRLEELTREYNKGEPDRRPEEARNPNKYAERVNELKAGIARLEGDIAGIRRELGRLPPPSAAK
;
A
#
# COMPACT_ATOMS: atom_id res chain seq x y z
N MET A 1 59.81 6.03 -54.96
CA MET A 1 58.66 5.99 -54.02
C MET A 1 57.80 4.78 -54.41
N LYS A 2 57.40 3.80 -53.58
CA LYS A 2 57.60 3.52 -52.12
C LYS A 2 57.14 4.64 -51.17
N TYR A 3 56.32 4.40 -50.13
CA TYR A 3 55.89 3.14 -49.50
C TYR A 3 54.36 3.07 -49.38
N GLY A 4 53.82 1.87 -49.16
CA GLY A 4 52.44 1.66 -48.70
C GLY A 4 52.41 0.75 -47.46
N LEU A 5 51.20 0.50 -46.94
CA LEU A 5 50.86 -0.45 -45.85
C LEU A 5 51.42 -0.13 -44.45
N PHE A 6 50.56 0.23 -43.49
CA PHE A 6 49.94 -0.73 -42.54
C PHE A 6 48.96 -0.03 -41.56
N ILE A 7 47.82 -0.68 -41.34
CA ILE A 7 46.74 -0.35 -40.37
C ILE A 7 47.12 -0.99 -39.01
N PRO A 8 46.93 -0.35 -37.84
CA PRO A 8 45.78 -0.75 -37.01
C PRO A 8 45.15 0.30 -36.06
N LEU A 9 44.01 -0.13 -35.51
CA LEU A 9 43.52 0.09 -34.13
C LEU A 9 42.43 1.15 -33.88
N ALA A 10 41.20 0.63 -33.83
CA ALA A 10 40.11 0.98 -32.91
C ALA A 10 39.99 2.41 -32.33
N ALA A 11 38.89 3.08 -32.71
CA ALA A 11 38.33 4.22 -31.97
C ALA A 11 36.85 3.99 -31.62
N THR A 12 36.57 2.90 -30.90
CA THR A 12 35.30 2.76 -30.14
C THR A 12 35.37 3.61 -28.88
N VAL A 13 34.74 4.78 -28.86
CA VAL A 13 34.50 5.54 -27.62
C VAL A 13 33.03 5.93 -27.53
N PHE A 14 32.28 5.03 -26.89
CA PHE A 14 31.35 5.33 -25.81
C PHE A 14 30.56 6.65 -25.88
N VAL A 15 29.27 6.52 -26.21
CA VAL A 15 28.25 7.42 -25.65
C VAL A 15 28.27 7.23 -24.14
N ALA A 16 28.57 8.29 -23.39
CA ALA A 16 28.59 8.25 -21.94
C ALA A 16 27.17 8.15 -21.39
N SER A 17 26.71 6.92 -21.11
CA SER A 17 25.54 6.69 -20.26
C SER A 17 25.82 7.27 -18.88
N SER A 18 25.25 8.43 -18.59
CA SER A 18 25.34 9.09 -17.28
C SER A 18 24.52 8.29 -16.26
N PHE A 19 25.12 7.24 -15.71
CA PHE A 19 24.59 6.56 -14.54
C PHE A 19 24.69 7.51 -13.35
N ALA A 20 23.58 8.17 -13.03
CA ALA A 20 23.42 8.93 -11.79
C ALA A 20 23.42 7.97 -10.59
N GLN A 21 24.61 7.52 -10.17
CA GLN A 21 24.81 6.78 -8.94
C GLN A 21 24.45 7.71 -7.76
N SER A 22 23.26 7.52 -7.20
CA SER A 22 22.79 8.27 -6.03
C SER A 22 23.74 8.02 -4.85
N ARG A 23 24.56 9.01 -4.53
CA ARG A 23 25.55 8.94 -3.45
C ARG A 23 24.86 8.90 -2.10
N ILE A 24 25.00 7.77 -1.40
CA ILE A 24 24.43 7.57 -0.07
C ILE A 24 25.45 8.01 0.98
N TYR A 25 25.02 8.90 1.87
CA TYR A 25 25.84 9.39 2.97
C TYR A 25 25.31 8.86 4.30
N ARG A 26 26.21 8.34 5.15
CA ARG A 26 25.92 7.97 6.53
C ARG A 26 26.41 9.06 7.48
N CYS A 27 25.46 9.76 8.09
CA CYS A 27 25.68 10.82 9.07
C CYS A 27 25.41 10.24 10.46
N GLY A 28 26.39 9.54 11.05
CA GLY A 28 26.20 8.78 12.29
C GLY A 28 25.30 7.56 12.12
N ASN A 29 24.02 7.67 12.49
CA ASN A 29 23.02 6.61 12.37
C ASN A 29 22.01 6.82 11.23
N GLU A 30 21.99 8.00 10.60
CA GLU A 30 21.06 8.34 9.54
C GLU A 30 21.70 8.14 8.15
N TYR A 31 20.92 7.60 7.21
CA TYR A 31 21.32 7.44 5.81
C TYR A 31 20.53 8.43 4.95
N THR A 32 21.23 9.31 4.22
CA THR A 32 20.62 10.33 3.35
C THR A 32 21.22 10.31 1.95
N ASN A 33 20.39 10.65 0.95
CA ASN A 33 20.81 10.84 -0.44
C ASN A 33 21.20 12.31 -0.75
N THR A 34 20.98 13.22 0.21
CA THR A 34 21.31 14.65 0.07
C THR A 34 21.90 15.17 1.37
N VAL A 35 23.17 15.61 1.32
CA VAL A 35 23.84 16.30 2.43
C VAL A 35 23.99 17.78 2.09
N THR A 36 23.72 18.65 3.07
CA THR A 36 24.08 20.07 2.95
C THR A 36 25.57 20.26 3.24
N GLU A 37 26.16 21.35 2.76
CA GLU A 37 27.60 21.62 2.88
C GLU A 37 28.08 21.71 4.35
N ALA A 38 27.20 22.14 5.25
CA ALA A 38 27.43 22.13 6.69
C ALA A 38 27.47 20.71 7.30
N GLN A 39 26.66 19.78 6.78
CA GLN A 39 26.58 18.39 7.23
C GLN A 39 27.70 17.52 6.62
N ALA A 40 28.20 17.87 5.44
CA ALA A 40 29.24 17.12 4.73
C ALA A 40 30.50 16.82 5.57
N LYS A 41 30.84 17.68 6.54
CA LYS A 41 31.98 17.49 7.46
C LYS A 41 31.81 16.32 8.45
N GLY A 42 30.59 15.82 8.66
CA GLY A 42 30.26 14.73 9.59
C GLY A 42 29.74 13.44 8.93
N CYS A 43 29.61 13.40 7.61
CA CYS A 43 28.98 12.28 6.90
C CYS A 43 30.00 11.52 6.04
N LYS A 44 30.00 10.18 6.15
CA LYS A 44 30.84 9.32 5.28
C LYS A 44 30.02 8.81 4.09
N LEU A 45 30.61 8.84 2.90
CA LEU A 45 30.03 8.18 1.73
C LEU A 45 30.00 6.66 1.96
N VAL A 46 28.85 6.03 1.76
CA VAL A 46 28.68 4.57 1.87
C VAL A 46 28.49 4.01 0.47
N GLU A 47 29.53 3.38 -0.04
CA GLU A 47 29.58 2.80 -1.37
C GLU A 47 29.69 1.26 -1.21
N GLY A 48 28.73 0.51 -1.77
CA GLY A 48 28.78 -0.96 -1.83
C GLY A 48 28.26 -1.76 -0.62
N GLY A 49 27.65 -1.14 0.39
CA GLY A 49 26.92 -1.86 1.44
C GLY A 49 25.56 -2.40 0.97
N ASN A 50 25.01 -3.43 1.63
CA ASN A 50 23.67 -4.01 1.38
C ASN A 50 22.52 -3.02 1.70
N VAL A 51 22.39 -1.96 0.91
CA VAL A 51 21.37 -0.92 1.03
C VAL A 51 20.51 -0.95 -0.23
N THR A 52 19.35 -1.60 -0.14
CA THR A 52 18.35 -1.61 -1.21
C THR A 52 17.72 -0.23 -1.34
N VAL A 53 18.22 0.56 -2.29
CA VAL A 53 17.66 1.88 -2.61
C VAL A 53 16.32 1.70 -3.31
N ILE A 54 15.24 1.77 -2.54
CA ILE A 54 13.90 2.03 -3.09
C ILE A 54 13.94 3.46 -3.60
N GLN A 55 13.94 3.65 -4.93
CA GLN A 55 13.86 4.99 -5.51
C GLN A 55 12.51 5.60 -5.18
N GLY A 56 12.48 6.43 -4.14
CA GLY A 56 11.38 7.36 -3.90
C GLY A 56 11.33 8.35 -5.05
N GLY A 57 10.45 8.10 -6.02
CA GLY A 57 10.18 9.04 -7.11
C GLY A 57 9.83 10.42 -6.56
N PRO A 58 10.08 11.51 -7.33
CA PRO A 58 9.81 12.86 -6.86
C PRO A 58 8.35 12.96 -6.38
N ARG A 59 8.14 13.61 -5.22
CA ARG A 59 6.79 13.94 -4.74
C ARG A 59 6.18 14.98 -5.67
N LEU A 60 5.60 14.51 -6.77
CA LEU A 60 4.89 15.34 -7.74
C LEU A 60 3.74 16.05 -7.02
N SER A 61 3.82 17.38 -6.94
CA SER A 61 2.67 18.19 -6.53
C SER A 61 1.51 17.89 -7.48
N ALA A 62 0.34 17.61 -6.91
CA ALA A 62 -0.78 17.00 -7.62
C ALA A 62 -1.20 17.78 -8.87
N SER A 63 -0.70 17.32 -10.02
CA SER A 63 -1.12 17.76 -11.34
C SER A 63 -2.12 16.74 -11.88
N LYS A 64 -3.12 17.23 -12.62
CA LYS A 64 -4.25 16.44 -13.14
C LYS A 64 -3.79 15.17 -13.86
N PRO A 65 -4.56 14.06 -13.80
CA PRO A 65 -4.15 12.79 -14.38
C PRO A 65 -4.08 12.89 -15.92
N GLY A 66 -2.86 13.11 -16.43
CA GLY A 66 -2.52 12.89 -17.82
C GLY A 66 -2.33 11.40 -18.05
N ALA A 67 -3.12 10.81 -18.95
CA ALA A 67 -2.94 9.42 -19.34
C ALA A 67 -1.65 9.23 -20.15
N ASN A 68 -0.93 8.16 -19.83
CA ASN A 68 0.28 7.59 -20.47
C ASN A 68 1.61 7.87 -19.75
N GLY A 69 2.25 6.80 -19.27
CA GLY A 69 3.55 6.85 -18.61
C GLY A 69 3.92 5.62 -17.77
N GLY A 70 3.13 4.54 -17.78
CA GLY A 70 3.52 3.29 -17.14
C GLY A 70 4.69 2.64 -17.88
N GLN A 71 5.77 2.34 -17.17
CA GLN A 71 6.81 1.42 -17.66
C GLN A 71 6.17 0.11 -18.14
N PRO A 72 6.77 -0.62 -19.10
CA PRO A 72 6.34 -1.97 -19.46
C PRO A 72 6.74 -2.99 -18.38
N GLY A 73 6.35 -2.73 -17.14
CA GLY A 73 6.22 -3.78 -16.13
C GLY A 73 5.24 -4.80 -16.67
N GLN A 74 5.70 -6.05 -16.72
CA GLN A 74 5.00 -7.25 -17.18
C GLN A 74 3.48 -7.10 -17.11
N LYS A 75 2.84 -6.83 -18.26
CA LYS A 75 1.38 -6.68 -18.33
C LYS A 75 0.77 -8.00 -17.86
N VAL A 76 0.11 -7.96 -16.70
CA VAL A 76 -0.71 -9.08 -16.22
C VAL A 76 -1.70 -9.42 -17.33
N ASP A 77 -1.81 -10.70 -17.66
CA ASP A 77 -2.72 -11.12 -18.72
C ASP A 77 -4.16 -10.71 -18.40
N ALA A 78 -4.95 -10.40 -19.43
CA ALA A 78 -6.30 -9.89 -19.21
C ALA A 78 -7.24 -10.95 -18.58
N ALA A 79 -6.99 -12.25 -18.75
CA ALA A 79 -7.72 -13.30 -18.03
C ALA A 79 -7.25 -13.41 -16.57
N GLU A 80 -5.95 -13.37 -16.33
CA GLU A 80 -5.35 -13.38 -14.99
C GLU A 80 -5.83 -12.18 -14.14
N GLN A 81 -5.89 -10.97 -14.72
CA GLN A 81 -6.42 -9.80 -14.04
C GLN A 81 -7.90 -9.97 -13.69
N ARG A 82 -8.72 -10.50 -14.61
CA ARG A 82 -10.15 -10.76 -14.33
C ARG A 82 -10.35 -11.81 -13.24
N SER A 83 -9.50 -12.85 -13.19
CA SER A 83 -9.52 -13.85 -12.11
C SER A 83 -9.25 -13.19 -10.76
N ARG A 84 -8.20 -12.36 -10.67
CA ARG A 84 -7.87 -11.62 -9.44
C ARG A 84 -8.99 -10.67 -9.02
N ASP A 85 -9.62 -9.99 -9.97
CA ASP A 85 -10.75 -9.09 -9.71
C ASP A 85 -11.99 -9.88 -9.22
N SER A 86 -12.26 -11.09 -9.75
CA SER A 86 -13.33 -11.96 -9.25
C SER A 86 -13.03 -12.56 -7.88
N ASP A 87 -11.81 -12.98 -7.63
CA ASP A 87 -11.39 -13.54 -6.33
C ASP A 87 -11.46 -12.45 -5.24
N SER A 88 -10.96 -11.24 -5.54
CA SER A 88 -11.06 -10.07 -4.66
C SER A 88 -12.50 -9.72 -4.34
N ARG A 89 -13.40 -9.78 -5.34
CA ARG A 89 -14.84 -9.57 -5.15
C ARG A 89 -15.45 -10.64 -4.23
N GLN A 90 -15.17 -11.92 -4.47
CA GLN A 90 -15.68 -13.02 -3.65
C GLN A 90 -15.21 -12.93 -2.18
N ILE A 91 -13.95 -12.56 -1.96
CA ILE A 91 -13.41 -12.34 -0.60
C ILE A 91 -14.16 -11.21 0.09
N LEU A 92 -14.29 -10.04 -0.54
CA LEU A 92 -15.01 -8.90 0.03
C LEU A 92 -16.51 -9.18 0.25
N GLU A 93 -17.17 -9.95 -0.62
CA GLU A 93 -18.57 -10.39 -0.44
C GLU A 93 -18.70 -11.36 0.75
N ALA A 94 -17.75 -12.27 0.96
CA ALA A 94 -17.70 -13.15 2.12
C ALA A 94 -17.42 -12.39 3.43
N GLU A 95 -16.52 -11.41 3.41
CA GLU A 95 -16.24 -10.53 4.54
C GLU A 95 -17.44 -9.65 4.89
N LEU A 96 -18.11 -9.07 3.90
CA LEU A 96 -19.35 -8.31 4.06
C LEU A 96 -20.41 -9.15 4.77
N LYS A 97 -20.69 -10.35 4.26
CA LYS A 97 -21.68 -11.26 4.87
C LYS A 97 -21.34 -11.61 6.32
N LYS A 98 -20.05 -11.85 6.60
CA LYS A 98 -19.56 -12.15 7.96
C LYS A 98 -19.68 -10.95 8.89
N ALA A 99 -19.46 -9.73 8.40
CA ALA A 99 -19.65 -8.50 9.17
C ALA A 99 -21.14 -8.24 9.44
N GLU A 100 -22.02 -8.50 8.48
CA GLU A 100 -23.47 -8.38 8.62
C GLU A 100 -24.03 -9.37 9.65
N THR A 101 -23.64 -10.65 9.61
CA THR A 101 -24.05 -11.62 10.65
C THR A 101 -23.62 -11.19 12.05
N ARG A 102 -22.38 -10.68 12.20
CA ARG A 102 -21.90 -10.15 13.49
C ARG A 102 -22.66 -8.91 13.95
N LEU A 103 -23.06 -8.03 13.01
CA LEU A 103 -23.89 -6.87 13.31
C LEU A 103 -25.26 -7.30 13.81
N GLU A 104 -25.88 -8.31 13.18
CA GLU A 104 -27.16 -8.90 13.62
C GLU A 104 -27.04 -9.52 15.03
N GLU A 105 -25.96 -10.27 15.29
CA GLU A 105 -25.66 -10.87 16.60
C GLU A 105 -25.53 -9.80 17.69
N LEU A 106 -24.69 -8.76 17.48
CA LEU A 106 -24.54 -7.68 18.45
C LEU A 106 -25.81 -6.84 18.61
N THR A 107 -26.56 -6.62 17.53
CA THR A 107 -27.83 -5.87 17.59
C THR A 107 -28.90 -6.63 18.37
N ARG A 108 -28.90 -7.98 18.26
CA ARG A 108 -29.71 -8.85 19.10
C ARG A 108 -29.30 -8.78 20.57
N GLU A 109 -28.01 -8.92 20.89
CA GLU A 109 -27.57 -8.81 22.30
C GLU A 109 -27.87 -7.42 22.87
N TYR A 110 -27.63 -6.35 22.10
CA TYR A 110 -27.90 -4.97 22.50
C TYR A 110 -29.38 -4.70 22.79
N ASN A 111 -30.31 -5.48 22.21
CA ASN A 111 -31.74 -5.47 22.50
C ASN A 111 -32.33 -4.04 22.67
N LYS A 112 -32.16 -3.20 21.64
CA LYS A 112 -32.61 -1.78 21.60
C LYS A 112 -32.01 -0.87 22.70
N GLY A 113 -30.91 -1.27 23.33
CA GLY A 113 -30.27 -0.54 24.44
C GLY A 113 -30.53 -1.14 25.82
N GLU A 114 -31.37 -2.18 25.91
CA GLU A 114 -31.67 -2.92 27.14
C GLU A 114 -31.24 -4.39 26.99
N PRO A 115 -29.92 -4.67 26.87
CA PRO A 115 -29.42 -6.04 26.85
C PRO A 115 -29.82 -6.78 28.14
N ASP A 116 -30.06 -8.09 28.03
CA ASP A 116 -30.42 -8.92 29.18
C ASP A 116 -29.37 -8.83 30.29
N ARG A 117 -29.82 -8.61 31.53
CA ARG A 117 -28.94 -8.46 32.70
C ARG A 117 -28.39 -9.80 33.14
N ARG A 118 -27.06 -9.91 33.23
CA ARG A 118 -26.40 -11.13 33.69
C ARG A 118 -26.30 -11.17 35.23
N PRO A 119 -26.26 -12.36 35.88
CA PRO A 119 -26.24 -12.46 37.34
C PRO A 119 -25.07 -11.72 38.03
N GLU A 120 -23.93 -11.63 37.37
CA GLU A 120 -22.73 -10.90 37.81
C GLU A 120 -22.88 -9.37 37.75
N GLU A 121 -23.77 -8.86 36.89
CA GLU A 121 -24.08 -7.44 36.71
C GLU A 121 -25.12 -6.96 37.73
N ALA A 122 -26.02 -7.84 38.19
CA ALA A 122 -26.98 -7.53 39.25
C ALA A 122 -26.31 -7.09 40.57
N ARG A 123 -25.05 -7.49 40.79
CA ARG A 123 -24.23 -7.05 41.94
C ARG A 123 -23.46 -5.75 41.70
N ASN A 124 -23.30 -5.32 40.44
CA ASN A 124 -22.42 -4.22 40.04
C ASN A 124 -23.03 -3.43 38.86
N PRO A 125 -23.85 -2.39 39.11
CA PRO A 125 -24.55 -1.66 38.05
C PRO A 125 -23.62 -0.99 37.03
N ASN A 126 -22.39 -0.63 37.44
CA ASN A 126 -21.40 -0.04 36.54
C ASN A 126 -21.03 -0.99 35.38
N LYS A 127 -20.90 -2.31 35.65
CA LYS A 127 -20.57 -3.31 34.62
C LYS A 127 -21.62 -3.40 33.53
N TYR A 128 -22.89 -3.26 33.89
CA TYR A 128 -23.99 -3.22 32.94
C TYR A 128 -23.85 -2.00 32.00
N ALA A 129 -23.61 -0.81 32.56
CA ALA A 129 -23.41 0.40 31.77
C ALA A 129 -22.16 0.31 30.87
N GLU A 130 -21.07 -0.28 31.36
CA GLU A 130 -19.86 -0.55 30.57
C GLU A 130 -20.17 -1.48 29.40
N ARG A 131 -20.84 -2.63 29.62
CA ARG A 131 -21.21 -3.56 28.53
C ARG A 131 -22.18 -2.94 27.52
N VAL A 132 -23.18 -2.16 27.96
CA VAL A 132 -24.09 -1.42 27.06
C VAL A 132 -23.31 -0.48 26.14
N ASN A 133 -22.31 0.23 26.69
CA ASN A 133 -21.44 1.11 25.92
C ASN A 133 -20.49 0.33 24.99
N GLU A 134 -19.97 -0.82 25.43
CA GLU A 134 -19.12 -1.70 24.62
C GLU A 134 -19.89 -2.29 23.43
N LEU A 135 -21.10 -2.81 23.65
CA LEU A 135 -21.98 -3.32 22.59
C LEU A 135 -22.29 -2.21 21.57
N LYS A 136 -22.66 -1.01 22.04
CA LYS A 136 -22.90 0.15 21.17
C LYS A 136 -21.66 0.56 20.37
N ALA A 137 -20.48 0.54 20.98
CA ALA A 137 -19.22 0.84 20.30
C ALA A 137 -18.82 -0.28 19.31
N GLY A 138 -19.14 -1.53 19.60
CA GLY A 138 -18.94 -2.67 18.69
C GLY A 138 -19.82 -2.57 17.44
N ILE A 139 -21.11 -2.27 17.63
CA ILE A 139 -22.07 -2.00 16.54
C ILE A 139 -21.55 -0.86 15.65
N ALA A 140 -21.22 0.30 16.22
CA ALA A 140 -20.77 1.46 15.45
C ALA A 140 -19.46 1.21 14.66
N ARG A 141 -18.56 0.35 15.16
CA ARG A 141 -17.37 -0.08 14.40
C ARG A 141 -17.76 -0.98 13.22
N LEU A 142 -18.59 -2.00 13.44
CA LEU A 142 -19.04 -2.91 12.38
C LEU A 142 -19.86 -2.21 11.30
N GLU A 143 -20.69 -1.23 11.63
CA GLU A 143 -21.36 -0.37 10.66
C GLU A 143 -20.35 0.38 9.78
N GLY A 144 -19.27 0.90 10.38
CA GLY A 144 -18.15 1.52 9.69
C GLY A 144 -17.39 0.55 8.78
N ASP A 145 -17.12 -0.67 9.24
CA ASP A 145 -16.47 -1.73 8.47
C ASP A 145 -17.31 -2.17 7.27
N ILE A 146 -18.61 -2.39 7.47
CA ILE A 146 -19.57 -2.72 6.39
C ILE A 146 -19.62 -1.59 5.36
N ALA A 147 -19.66 -0.32 5.79
CA ALA A 147 -19.59 0.84 4.90
C ALA A 147 -18.22 0.96 4.19
N GLY A 148 -17.13 0.49 4.81
CA GLY A 148 -15.82 0.31 4.18
C GLY A 148 -15.87 -0.72 3.05
N ILE A 149 -16.21 -1.97 3.38
CA ILE A 149 -16.25 -3.10 2.44
C ILE A 149 -17.20 -2.82 1.26
N ARG A 150 -18.37 -2.22 1.51
CA ARG A 150 -19.31 -1.80 0.44
C ARG A 150 -18.72 -0.76 -0.52
N ARG A 151 -17.83 0.13 -0.04
CA ARG A 151 -17.12 1.09 -0.91
C ARG A 151 -16.03 0.41 -1.73
N GLU A 152 -15.30 -0.55 -1.16
CA GLU A 152 -14.28 -1.31 -1.92
C GLU A 152 -14.93 -2.21 -3.00
N LEU A 153 -16.04 -2.88 -2.68
CA LEU A 153 -16.86 -3.62 -3.66
C LEU A 153 -17.37 -2.72 -4.80
N GLY A 154 -17.72 -1.47 -4.50
CA GLY A 154 -18.12 -0.46 -5.48
C GLY A 154 -16.97 0.11 -6.32
N ARG A 155 -15.71 -0.09 -5.91
CA ARG A 155 -14.51 0.28 -6.70
C ARG A 155 -14.06 -0.81 -7.65
N LEU A 156 -14.33 -2.09 -7.33
CA LEU A 156 -14.02 -3.20 -8.22
C LEU A 156 -14.83 -3.08 -9.52
N PRO A 157 -14.24 -3.43 -10.68
CA PRO A 157 -14.97 -3.38 -11.95
C PRO A 157 -16.24 -4.23 -11.87
N PRO A 158 -17.33 -3.83 -12.55
CA PRO A 158 -18.55 -4.62 -12.58
C PRO A 158 -18.25 -6.03 -13.11
N PRO A 159 -18.98 -7.07 -12.64
CA PRO A 159 -18.78 -8.42 -13.14
C PRO A 159 -18.92 -8.39 -14.66
N SER A 160 -17.84 -8.81 -15.36
CA SER A 160 -17.82 -8.82 -16.82
C SER A 160 -18.90 -9.78 -17.31
N ALA A 161 -19.99 -9.24 -17.87
CA ALA A 161 -21.05 -10.05 -18.43
C ALA A 161 -20.47 -10.97 -19.52
N ALA A 162 -20.43 -12.27 -19.24
CA ALA A 162 -20.08 -13.26 -20.25
C ALA A 162 -21.09 -13.16 -21.40
N LYS A 163 -20.57 -13.13 -22.63
CA LYS A 163 -21.32 -12.91 -23.87
C LYS A 163 -21.11 -14.09 -24.80
#